data_AF-A0A1I4H7F8-F1
#
_entry.id   AF-A0A1I4H7F8-F1
#
_cell.length_a   1.000
_cell.length_b   1.000
_cell.length_c   1.000
_cell.angle_alpha   90.00
_cell.angle_beta   90.00
_cell.angle_gamma   90.00
#
_symmetry.space_group_name_H-M   'P 1'
#
loop_
_entity.id
_entity.type
_entity.pdbx_description
1 polymer ?
#
loop_
_entity_poly.entity_id
_entity_poly.type
_entity_poly.pdbx_seq_one_letter_code
_entity_poly.pdbx_strand_id
1 'polypeptide(L)' 'MARAYSTDLRRRVVDAAMGGLSARQAAERFDVGTATAIVWVRRFREGGELVARRQGKPRGLRLDPHADYLLGLLEQ' A
#
# COMPACT_ATOMS: atom_id res chain seq x y z
N MET A 1 -9.91 -7.25 6.06
CA MET A 1 -8.72 -7.28 5.18
C MET A 1 -7.54 -7.78 5.98
N ALA A 2 -6.73 -8.67 5.43
CA ALA A 2 -5.48 -9.08 6.07
C ALA A 2 -4.52 -7.89 6.17
N ARG A 3 -3.75 -7.83 7.25
CA ARG A 3 -2.78 -6.76 7.50
C ARG A 3 -1.73 -6.72 6.38
N ALA A 4 -1.36 -5.52 5.94
CA ALA A 4 -0.25 -5.34 5.00
C ALA A 4 1.08 -5.83 5.59
N TYR A 5 1.95 -6.39 4.75
CA TYR A 5 3.35 -6.65 5.09
C TYR A 5 4.07 -5.36 5.52
N SER A 6 5.05 -5.51 6.41
CA SER A 6 5.85 -4.41 6.95
C SER A 6 6.65 -3.68 5.87
N THR A 7 6.92 -2.38 6.10
CA THR A 7 7.80 -1.59 5.24
C THR A 7 9.23 -2.15 5.22
N ASP A 8 9.70 -2.71 6.34
CA ASP A 8 11.02 -3.35 6.39
C ASP A 8 11.13 -4.53 5.41
N LEU A 9 10.14 -5.43 5.41
CA LEU A 9 10.14 -6.59 4.51
C LEU A 9 10.12 -6.13 3.05
N ARG A 10 9.31 -5.12 2.73
CA ARG A 10 9.26 -4.51 1.39
C ARG A 10 10.62 -3.96 0.96
N ARG A 11 11.26 -3.20 1.84
CA ARG A 11 12.57 -2.62 1.59
C ARG A 11 13.61 -3.70 1.30
N ARG A 12 13.69 -4.75 2.13
CA ARG A 12 14.63 -5.86 1.92
C ARG A 12 14.42 -6.59 0.58
N VAL A 13 13.16 -6.82 0.19
CA VAL A 13 12.83 -7.42 -1.11
C VAL A 13 13.27 -6.51 -2.26
N VAL A 14 12.98 -5.22 -2.17
CA VAL A 14 13.35 -4.23 -3.18
C VAL A 14 14.86 -4.07 -3.28
N ASP A 15 15.57 -3.93 -2.16
CA ASP A 15 17.03 -3.76 -2.12
C ASP A 15 17.73 -4.97 -2.77
N ALA A 16 17.25 -6.19 -2.49
CA ALA A 16 17.78 -7.38 -3.14
C ALA A 16 17.57 -7.38 -4.66
N ALA A 17 16.39 -6.94 -5.12
CA ALA A 17 16.09 -6.85 -6.55
C ALA A 17 16.89 -5.75 -7.26
N MET A 18 17.12 -4.62 -6.59
CA MET A 18 17.98 -3.54 -7.10
C MET A 18 19.46 -3.94 -7.06
N GLY A 19 19.85 -4.84 -6.16
CA GLY A 19 21.16 -5.47 -6.07
C GLY A 19 21.41 -6.60 -7.09
N GLY A 20 20.53 -6.78 -8.08
CA GLY A 20 20.74 -7.69 -9.21
C GLY A 20 19.93 -8.99 -9.18
N LEU A 21 19.15 -9.26 -8.12
CA LEU A 21 18.22 -10.39 -8.14
C LEU A 21 17.01 -10.08 -9.00
N SER A 22 16.45 -11.09 -9.67
CA SER A 22 15.11 -10.98 -10.22
C SER A 22 14.07 -10.84 -9.09
N ALA A 23 12.90 -10.26 -9.40
CA ALA A 23 11.81 -10.17 -8.42
C ALA A 23 11.37 -11.55 -7.92
N ARG A 24 11.48 -12.60 -8.74
CA ARG A 24 11.20 -13.98 -8.35
C ARG A 24 12.22 -14.54 -7.36
N GLN A 25 13.52 -14.35 -7.62
CA GLN A 25 14.57 -14.76 -6.69
C GLN A 25 14.47 -14.00 -5.36
N ALA A 26 14.12 -12.72 -5.38
CA ALA A 26 13.85 -11.96 -4.17
C ALA A 26 12.63 -12.52 -3.41
N ALA A 27 11.57 -12.91 -4.13
CA ALA A 27 10.39 -13.52 -3.53
C ALA A 27 10.73 -14.83 -2.79
N GLU A 28 11.49 -15.72 -3.43
CA GLU A 28 11.96 -16.98 -2.85
C GLU A 28 12.87 -16.72 -1.63
N ARG A 29 13.77 -15.73 -1.70
CA ARG A 29 14.68 -15.39 -0.60
C ARG A 29 13.98 -14.89 0.66
N PHE A 30 12.87 -14.18 0.52
CA PHE A 30 12.16 -13.54 1.64
C PHE A 30 10.82 -14.19 1.97
N ASP A 31 10.53 -15.34 1.37
CA ASP A 31 9.29 -16.11 1.54
C ASP A 31 8.02 -15.25 1.35
N VAL A 32 7.97 -14.52 0.24
CA VAL A 32 6.80 -13.74 -0.18
C VAL A 32 6.28 -14.25 -1.52
N GLY A 33 4.99 -14.03 -1.79
CA GLY A 33 4.43 -14.39 -3.09
C GLY A 33 5.13 -13.66 -4.25
N THR A 34 5.43 -14.37 -5.34
CA THR A 34 6.11 -13.82 -6.52
C THR A 34 5.41 -12.58 -7.08
N ALA A 35 4.07 -12.60 -7.17
CA ALA A 35 3.29 -11.44 -7.61
C ALA A 35 3.45 -10.23 -6.68
N THR A 36 3.57 -10.45 -5.37
CA THR A 36 3.80 -9.40 -4.37
C THR A 36 5.16 -8.74 -4.59
N ALA A 37 6.22 -9.53 -4.74
CA ALA A 37 7.55 -9.02 -5.01
C ALA A 37 7.61 -8.23 -6.33
N ILE A 38 6.99 -8.73 -7.40
CA ILE A 38 6.89 -8.04 -8.70
C ILE A 38 6.25 -6.65 -8.52
N VAL A 39 5.11 -6.58 -7.82
CA VAL A 39 4.42 -5.31 -7.58
C VAL A 39 5.28 -4.33 -6.78
N TRP A 40 5.99 -4.79 -5.75
CA TRP A 40 6.86 -3.92 -4.95
C TRP A 40 8.05 -3.39 -5.76
N VAL A 41 8.75 -4.25 -6.50
CA VAL A 41 9.88 -3.85 -7.34
C VAL A 41 9.42 -2.88 -8.43
N ARG A 42 8.28 -3.14 -9.07
CA ARG A 42 7.71 -2.25 -10.09
C ARG A 42 7.44 -0.86 -9.52
N ARG A 43 6.70 -0.77 -8.40
CA ARG A 43 6.35 0.52 -7.79
C ARG A 43 7.57 1.30 -7.31
N PHE A 44 8.58 0.59 -6.80
CA PHE A 44 9.84 1.23 -6.44
C PHE A 44 10.56 1.82 -7.67
N ARG A 45 10.59 1.09 -8.79
CA ARG A 45 11.19 1.61 -10.03
C ARG A 45 10.41 2.78 -10.63
N GLU A 46 9.09 2.74 -10.56
CA GLU A 46 8.22 3.80 -11.11
C GLU A 46 8.25 5.08 -10.27
N GLY A 47 8.41 5.00 -8.94
CA GLY A 47 8.28 6.18 -8.08
C GLY A 47 8.84 6.05 -6.67
N GLY A 48 9.74 5.10 -6.42
CA GLY A 48 10.40 4.94 -5.10
C GLY A 48 9.49 4.49 -3.95
N GLU A 49 8.28 4.00 -4.24
CA GLU A 49 7.28 3.68 -3.23
C GLU A 49 7.61 2.38 -2.48
N LEU A 50 8.00 2.50 -1.20
CA LEU A 50 8.26 1.35 -0.30
C LEU A 50 7.13 1.09 0.72
N VAL A 51 6.22 2.05 0.90
CA VAL A 51 5.20 2.00 1.95
C VAL A 51 3.93 1.32 1.42
N ALA A 52 3.20 0.64 2.30
CA ALA A 52 1.87 0.17 1.98
C ALA A 52 0.94 1.34 1.70
N ARG A 53 0.25 1.30 0.54
CA ARG A 53 -0.89 2.20 0.33
C ARG A 53 -1.94 1.94 1.39
N ARG A 54 -2.69 3.00 1.72
CA ARG A 54 -3.79 2.94 2.65
C ARG A 54 -4.76 1.81 2.27
N GLN A 55 -5.06 0.96 3.23
CA GLN A 55 -6.09 -0.06 3.12
C GLN A 55 -7.38 0.42 3.79
N GLY A 56 -8.51 -0.16 3.39
CA GLY A 56 -9.82 0.17 3.94
C GLY A 56 -10.51 1.34 3.24
N LYS A 57 -11.63 1.78 3.82
CA LYS A 57 -12.48 2.83 3.28
C LYS A 57 -11.66 4.11 3.01
N PRO A 58 -11.76 4.73 1.82
CA PRO A 58 -11.18 6.04 1.55
C PRO A 58 -11.63 7.12 2.54
N ARG A 59 -10.99 8.29 2.51
CA ARG A 59 -11.39 9.41 3.39
C ARG A 59 -12.69 9.94 2.82
N GLY A 60 -13.59 10.31 3.71
CA GLY A 60 -14.87 10.89 3.36
C GLY A 60 -16.06 9.96 3.62
N LEU A 61 -17.14 10.56 4.10
CA LEU A 61 -18.48 9.98 4.06
C LEU A 61 -19.23 10.55 2.87
N ARG A 62 -20.20 9.79 2.36
CA ARG A 62 -21.08 10.25 1.27
C ARG A 62 -21.85 11.53 1.64
N LEU A 63 -22.00 11.79 2.94
CA LEU A 63 -22.74 12.93 3.47
C LEU A 63 -21.85 14.12 3.81
N ASP A 64 -20.52 14.02 3.70
CA ASP A 64 -19.63 15.14 3.98
C ASP A 64 -19.99 16.40 3.16
N PRO A 65 -20.39 16.30 1.87
CA PRO A 65 -20.87 17.48 1.12
C PRO A 65 -22.19 18.08 1.62
N HIS A 66 -22.91 17.39 2.50
CA HIS A 66 -24.22 17.79 3.04
C HIS A 66 -24.15 18.09 4.55
N ALA A 67 -22.96 18.17 5.13
CA ALA A 67 -22.77 18.31 6.58
C ALA A 67 -23.52 19.52 7.15
N ASP A 68 -23.35 20.70 6.54
CA ASP A 68 -23.95 21.94 7.01
C ASP A 68 -25.49 21.88 7.02
N TYR A 69 -26.09 21.30 5.98
CA TYR A 69 -27.54 21.10 5.90
C TYR A 69 -28.05 20.19 7.01
N LEU A 70 -27.38 19.05 7.24
CA LEU A 70 -27.80 18.08 8.23
C LEU A 70 -27.64 18.60 9.66
N LEU A 71 -26.57 19.35 9.93
CA LEU A 71 -26.33 19.96 11.24
C LEU A 71 -27.35 21.07 11.53
N GLY A 72 -27.70 21.89 10.52
CA GLY A 72 -28.72 22.93 10.66
C GLY A 72 -30.15 22.41 10.93
N LEU A 73 -30.42 21.12 10.70
CA LEU A 73 -31.69 20.49 11.09
C LEU A 73 -31.78 20.19 12.59
N LEU A 74 -30.65 20.12 13.31
CA LEU A 74 -30.62 19.80 14.74
C LEU A 74 -30.81 21.03 15.64
N GLU A 75 -30.61 22.24 15.11
CA GLU A 75 -30.72 23.51 15.84
C GLU A 75 -32.13 24.15 15.76
N GLN A 76 -33.12 23.39 15.29
CA GLN A 76 -34.55 23.76 15.19
C GLN A 76 -35.35 23.01 16.25
#